data_AF-A0A6B8MAL0-F1
#
_entry.id   AF-A0A6B8MAL0-F1
#
_cell.length_a   1.000
_cell.length_b   1.000
_cell.length_c   1.000
_cell.angle_alpha   90.00
_cell.angle_beta   90.00
_cell.angle_gamma   90.00
#
_symmetry.space_group_name_H-M   'P 1'
#
loop_
_entity.id
_entity.type
_entity.pdbx_description
1 polymer ?
#
loop_
_entity_poly.entity_id
_entity_poly.type
_entity_poly.pdbx_seq_one_letter_code
_entity_poly.pdbx_strand_id
1 'polypeptide(L)'
;MLCISVVAFGAVNGVALASDSEGDGRSCPVSWQTLRDALRAAKADRSVTTPGAFGNNMWGVVVNRTGAVCAVAFSGSAASDQWLLSRQIAAAKAFTANGLSLDSILGGSKQLSTQQLYDLVQPGGGLYGVHFGNIQDAADATKGPASKWGAASDPMVGLRVAGMITFGGGLALVNNRGVVVGGLGISGDTACQDDKFARAVRTGLGLNGGVADAGTGATCR
;
A
#
# COMPACT_ATOMS: atom_id res chain seq x y z
N MET A 1 -69.82 9.02 5.44
CA MET A 1 -69.09 8.25 4.41
C MET A 1 -67.76 8.95 4.15
N LEU A 2 -66.67 8.25 4.47
CA LEU A 2 -65.27 8.40 4.06
C LEU A 2 -64.63 9.81 4.00
N CYS A 3 -63.82 10.12 5.01
CA CYS A 3 -62.71 11.07 4.90
C CYS A 3 -61.54 10.40 4.16
N ILE A 4 -61.08 10.99 3.05
CA ILE A 4 -59.87 10.57 2.35
C ILE A 4 -58.76 11.56 2.72
N SER A 5 -57.84 11.13 3.59
CA SER A 5 -56.62 11.87 3.89
C SER A 5 -55.55 11.50 2.86
N VAL A 6 -55.14 12.46 2.04
CA VAL A 6 -54.01 12.31 1.11
C VAL A 6 -52.71 12.51 1.89
N VAL A 7 -51.92 11.45 2.03
CA VAL A 7 -50.55 11.52 2.58
C VAL A 7 -49.59 11.73 1.43
N ALA A 8 -48.98 12.92 1.35
CA ALA A 8 -47.91 13.21 0.41
C ALA A 8 -46.58 12.61 0.93
N PHE A 9 -46.05 11.61 0.22
CA PHE A 9 -44.69 11.11 0.45
C PHE A 9 -43.69 12.10 -0.16
N GLY A 10 -43.04 12.90 0.70
CA GLY A 10 -41.88 13.70 0.30
C GLY A 10 -40.65 12.80 0.14
N ALA A 11 -40.11 12.71 -1.07
CA ALA A 11 -38.82 12.07 -1.32
C ALA A 11 -37.70 12.96 -0.75
N VAL A 12 -37.14 12.57 0.38
CA VAL A 12 -35.87 13.13 0.86
C VAL A 12 -34.75 12.54 0.01
N ASN A 13 -34.22 13.34 -0.93
CA ASN A 13 -32.95 13.04 -1.59
C ASN A 13 -31.85 13.15 -0.53
N GLY A 14 -31.54 12.03 0.11
CA GLY A 14 -30.39 11.93 1.00
C GLY A 14 -29.12 12.10 0.18
N VAL A 15 -28.48 13.27 0.30
CA VAL A 15 -27.06 13.41 -0.05
C VAL A 15 -26.31 12.54 0.95
N ALA A 16 -25.78 11.41 0.49
CA ALA A 16 -24.86 10.60 1.27
C ALA A 16 -23.59 11.43 1.49
N LEU A 17 -23.54 12.16 2.61
CA LEU A 17 -22.29 12.70 3.13
C LEU A 17 -21.46 11.48 3.55
N ALA A 18 -20.39 11.22 2.81
CA ALA A 18 -19.36 10.30 3.25
C ALA A 18 -18.91 10.77 4.64
N SER A 19 -19.19 9.95 5.66
CA SER A 19 -18.71 10.20 7.01
C SER A 19 -17.19 10.16 6.98
N ASP A 20 -16.56 11.33 7.00
CA ASP A 20 -15.17 11.52 7.40
C ASP A 20 -15.08 11.20 8.91
N SER A 21 -15.24 9.92 9.26
CA SER A 21 -14.68 9.45 10.51
C SER A 21 -13.17 9.54 10.33
N GLU A 22 -12.53 10.47 11.03
CA GLU A 22 -11.11 10.36 11.36
C GLU A 22 -10.97 9.05 12.16
N GLY A 23 -10.86 7.96 11.40
CA GLY A 23 -10.93 6.60 11.91
C GLY A 23 -9.79 6.38 12.87
N ASP A 24 -9.99 5.47 13.81
CA ASP A 24 -9.05 4.97 14.81
C ASP A 24 -7.72 4.39 14.26
N GLY A 25 -7.38 4.67 13.01
CA GLY A 25 -6.23 4.16 12.26
C GLY A 25 -6.35 2.69 11.86
N ARG A 26 -7.45 2.01 12.23
CA ARG A 26 -7.63 0.56 12.00
C ARG A 26 -8.32 0.25 10.68
N SER A 27 -9.09 1.18 10.12
CA SER A 27 -9.75 1.00 8.82
C SER A 27 -8.72 0.84 7.68
N CYS A 28 -9.01 -0.02 6.72
CA CYS A 28 -8.18 -0.11 5.51
C CYS A 28 -8.49 1.09 4.59
N PRO A 29 -7.48 1.82 4.08
CA PRO A 29 -7.71 2.94 3.19
C PRO A 29 -8.17 2.52 1.79
N VAL A 30 -8.10 1.22 1.47
CA VAL A 30 -8.53 0.66 0.18
C VAL A 30 -9.25 -0.67 0.38
N SER A 31 -10.14 -1.03 -0.55
CA SER A 31 -10.68 -2.39 -0.61
C SER A 31 -9.70 -3.34 -1.32
N TRP A 32 -9.86 -4.65 -1.09
CA TRP A 32 -9.11 -5.68 -1.84
C TRP A 32 -9.29 -5.53 -3.36
N GLN A 33 -10.52 -5.29 -3.82
CA GLN A 33 -10.83 -5.16 -5.24
C GLN A 33 -10.14 -3.93 -5.83
N THR A 34 -10.21 -2.78 -5.14
CA THR A 34 -9.55 -1.54 -5.57
C THR A 34 -8.03 -1.72 -5.69
N LEU A 35 -7.41 -2.41 -4.73
CA LEU A 35 -5.98 -2.74 -4.80
C LEU A 35 -5.68 -3.65 -6.00
N ARG A 36 -6.48 -4.70 -6.21
CA ARG A 36 -6.30 -5.64 -7.34
C ARG A 36 -6.40 -4.93 -8.69
N ASP A 37 -7.37 -4.04 -8.84
CA ASP A 37 -7.57 -3.29 -10.09
C ASP A 37 -6.43 -2.31 -10.34
N ALA A 38 -5.96 -1.60 -9.31
CA ALA A 38 -4.80 -0.71 -9.41
C ALA A 38 -3.51 -1.47 -9.81
N LEU A 39 -3.27 -2.65 -9.23
CA LEU A 39 -2.14 -3.52 -9.62
C LEU A 39 -2.23 -3.93 -11.08
N ARG A 40 -3.41 -4.32 -11.57
CA ARG A 40 -3.61 -4.73 -12.96
C ARG A 40 -3.46 -3.56 -13.94
N ALA A 41 -3.97 -2.39 -13.57
CA ALA A 41 -3.81 -1.17 -14.36
C ALA A 41 -2.32 -0.80 -14.50
N ALA A 42 -1.56 -0.79 -13.40
CA ALA A 42 -0.13 -0.53 -13.43
C ALA A 42 0.64 -1.56 -14.25
N LYS A 43 0.23 -2.84 -14.25
CA LYS A 43 0.83 -3.89 -15.08
C LYS A 43 0.56 -3.70 -16.57
N ALA A 44 -0.59 -3.16 -16.93
CA ALA A 44 -0.97 -2.92 -18.33
C ALA A 44 -0.33 -1.64 -18.91
N ASP A 45 0.06 -0.69 -18.05
CA ASP A 45 0.70 0.55 -18.48
C ASP A 45 2.18 0.35 -18.80
N ARG A 46 2.51 0.42 -20.10
CA ARG A 46 3.89 0.30 -20.60
C ARG A 46 4.82 1.40 -20.09
N SER A 47 4.29 2.55 -19.69
CA SER A 47 5.09 3.62 -19.08
C SER A 47 5.64 3.22 -17.72
N VAL A 48 5.04 2.22 -17.06
CA VAL A 48 5.42 1.66 -15.75
C VAL A 48 6.43 0.51 -15.91
N THR A 49 7.45 0.72 -16.75
CA THR A 49 8.59 -0.19 -16.90
C THR A 49 9.91 0.55 -16.69
N THR A 50 10.86 0.00 -15.94
CA THR A 50 12.23 0.52 -15.82
C THR A 50 13.21 -0.25 -16.70
N PRO A 51 14.33 0.37 -17.14
CA PRO A 51 15.43 -0.38 -17.75
C PRO A 51 15.88 -1.53 -16.84
N GLY A 52 16.08 -2.71 -17.41
CA GLY A 52 16.51 -3.90 -16.67
C GLY A 52 15.41 -4.64 -15.89
N ALA A 53 14.15 -4.19 -15.95
CA ALA A 53 13.02 -4.92 -15.37
C ALA A 53 12.82 -6.29 -16.04
N PHE A 54 12.40 -7.29 -15.27
CA PHE A 54 12.10 -8.63 -15.79
C PHE A 54 10.71 -8.73 -16.41
N GLY A 55 9.84 -7.77 -16.13
CA GLY A 55 8.46 -7.77 -16.62
C GLY A 55 7.58 -8.77 -15.87
N ASN A 56 7.89 -9.04 -14.61
CA ASN A 56 7.13 -9.96 -13.77
C ASN A 56 5.74 -9.41 -13.39
N ASN A 57 4.87 -10.28 -12.89
CA ASN A 57 3.72 -9.86 -12.09
C ASN A 57 4.17 -9.51 -10.66
N MET A 58 3.38 -8.70 -9.98
CA MET A 58 3.73 -8.15 -8.67
C MET A 58 2.73 -8.57 -7.59
N TRP A 59 3.21 -8.75 -6.37
CA TRP A 59 2.40 -8.69 -5.17
C TRP A 59 2.21 -7.24 -4.73
N GLY A 60 1.04 -6.93 -4.18
CA GLY A 60 0.75 -5.69 -3.49
C GLY A 60 0.14 -5.95 -2.13
N VAL A 61 0.65 -5.26 -1.11
CA VAL A 61 0.15 -5.33 0.26
C VAL A 61 -0.11 -3.92 0.77
N VAL A 62 -1.25 -3.74 1.44
CA VAL A 62 -1.57 -2.52 2.15
C VAL A 62 -1.67 -2.81 3.65
N VAL A 63 -1.02 -1.96 4.43
CA VAL A 63 -1.19 -1.90 5.88
C VAL A 63 -1.96 -0.63 6.25
N ASN A 64 -2.82 -0.73 7.27
CA ASN A 64 -3.45 0.44 7.87
C ASN A 64 -2.44 1.24 8.70
N ARG A 65 -2.88 2.36 9.28
CA ARG A 65 -1.98 3.22 10.07
C ARG A 65 -1.36 2.51 11.27
N THR A 66 -2.06 1.55 11.86
CA THR A 66 -1.54 0.73 12.97
C THR A 66 -0.53 -0.36 12.56
N GLY A 67 -0.20 -0.45 11.26
CA GLY A 67 0.72 -1.44 10.71
C GLY A 67 0.13 -2.84 10.55
N ALA A 68 -1.18 -3.02 10.74
CA ALA A 68 -1.85 -4.28 10.45
C ALA A 68 -2.13 -4.38 8.94
N VAL A 69 -1.82 -5.53 8.35
CA VAL A 69 -2.14 -5.82 6.96
C VAL A 69 -3.65 -5.83 6.79
N CYS A 70 -4.16 -5.12 5.78
CA CYS A 70 -5.59 -4.98 5.58
C CYS A 70 -6.06 -5.28 4.16
N ALA A 71 -5.14 -5.33 3.18
CA ALA A 71 -5.41 -5.87 1.86
C ALA A 71 -4.14 -6.53 1.28
N VAL A 72 -4.32 -7.68 0.63
CA VAL A 72 -3.26 -8.38 -0.10
C VAL A 72 -3.81 -8.78 -1.46
N ALA A 73 -3.11 -8.43 -2.53
CA ALA A 73 -3.48 -8.78 -3.89
C ALA A 73 -2.23 -8.95 -4.76
N PHE A 74 -2.43 -9.33 -6.02
CA PHE A 74 -1.37 -9.50 -7.02
C PHE A 74 -1.82 -9.03 -8.41
N SER A 75 -0.91 -8.83 -9.37
CA SER A 75 -1.29 -8.40 -10.73
C SER A 75 -1.66 -9.55 -11.68
N GLY A 76 -1.09 -10.74 -11.45
CA GLY A 76 -1.31 -11.92 -12.31
C GLY A 76 -2.72 -12.50 -12.27
N SER A 77 -2.90 -13.69 -12.83
CA SER A 77 -4.15 -14.45 -12.78
C SER A 77 -4.24 -15.36 -11.56
N ALA A 78 -3.12 -15.98 -11.16
CA ALA A 78 -2.99 -16.85 -10.00
C ALA A 78 -1.87 -16.39 -9.05
N ALA A 79 -1.89 -16.88 -7.80
CA ALA A 79 -0.88 -16.56 -6.78
C ALA A 79 0.56 -16.93 -7.18
N SER A 80 0.72 -17.86 -8.11
CA SER A 80 2.00 -18.34 -8.66
C SER A 80 2.54 -17.54 -9.85
N ASP A 81 1.78 -16.58 -10.39
CA ASP A 81 2.18 -15.83 -11.60
C ASP A 81 3.20 -14.72 -11.32
N GLN A 82 3.46 -14.48 -10.05
CA GLN A 82 4.47 -13.58 -9.49
C GLN A 82 5.35 -14.39 -8.54
N TRP A 83 6.55 -13.91 -8.24
CA TRP A 83 7.44 -14.62 -7.30
C TRP A 83 6.77 -14.81 -5.95
N LEU A 84 6.69 -16.07 -5.49
CA LEU A 84 5.96 -16.43 -4.28
C LEU A 84 6.51 -15.73 -3.03
N LEU A 85 7.84 -15.60 -2.95
CA LEU A 85 8.54 -14.94 -1.84
C LEU A 85 8.22 -13.44 -1.73
N SER A 86 7.75 -12.82 -2.82
CA SER A 86 7.52 -11.37 -2.85
C SER A 86 6.29 -10.94 -2.04
N ARG A 87 5.37 -11.84 -1.68
CA ARG A 87 4.21 -11.50 -0.84
C ARG A 87 4.62 -10.94 0.53
N GLN A 88 5.54 -11.61 1.22
CA GLN A 88 6.00 -11.17 2.54
C GLN A 88 6.96 -9.97 2.45
N ILE A 89 7.74 -9.86 1.36
CA ILE A 89 8.57 -8.68 1.08
C ILE A 89 7.70 -7.44 0.88
N ALA A 90 6.61 -7.56 0.11
CA ALA A 90 5.63 -6.49 -0.07
C ALA A 90 5.01 -6.06 1.27
N ALA A 91 4.66 -7.01 2.15
CA ALA A 91 4.15 -6.69 3.48
C ALA A 91 5.16 -5.91 4.33
N ALA A 92 6.42 -6.33 4.36
CA ALA A 92 7.47 -5.63 5.11
C ALA A 92 7.79 -4.24 4.53
N LYS A 93 7.76 -4.08 3.20
CA LYS A 93 7.87 -2.77 2.54
C LYS A 93 6.73 -1.83 2.92
N ALA A 94 5.49 -2.33 2.94
CA ALA A 94 4.31 -1.58 3.35
C ALA A 94 4.44 -1.14 4.82
N PHE A 95 4.83 -2.06 5.70
CA PHE A 95 5.05 -1.79 7.11
C PHE A 95 6.15 -0.75 7.33
N THR A 96 7.28 -0.88 6.63
CA THR A 96 8.40 0.07 6.71
C THR A 96 7.95 1.48 6.33
N ALA A 97 7.30 1.63 5.17
CA ALA A 97 6.91 2.94 4.67
C ALA A 97 5.81 3.58 5.55
N ASN A 98 4.91 2.79 6.12
CA ASN A 98 3.96 3.28 7.13
C ASN A 98 4.69 3.71 8.42
N GLY A 99 5.56 2.87 8.96
CA GLY A 99 6.20 3.08 10.26
C GLY A 99 7.21 4.23 10.29
N LEU A 100 7.86 4.52 9.16
CA LEU A 100 8.85 5.60 9.02
C LEU A 100 8.30 6.85 8.33
N SER A 101 6.96 6.98 8.29
CA SER A 101 6.30 8.17 7.78
C SER A 101 5.46 8.85 8.86
N LEU A 102 5.58 10.17 8.92
CA LEU A 102 4.86 11.06 9.81
C LEU A 102 3.99 12.03 9.00
N ASP A 103 2.91 12.51 9.62
CA ASP A 103 2.07 13.55 9.04
C ASP A 103 2.87 14.84 8.85
N SER A 104 2.64 15.53 7.74
CA SER A 104 3.25 16.83 7.50
C SER A 104 2.48 17.89 8.27
N ILE A 105 2.97 18.26 9.46
CA ILE A 105 2.32 19.29 10.29
C ILE A 105 2.74 20.71 9.86
N LEU A 106 3.91 20.86 9.20
CA LEU A 106 4.54 22.16 8.93
C LEU A 106 5.24 22.26 7.54
N GLY A 107 4.70 21.63 6.50
CA GLY A 107 5.12 21.92 5.11
C GLY A 107 6.41 21.22 4.62
N GLY A 108 6.77 20.07 5.19
CA GLY A 108 7.85 19.20 4.69
C GLY A 108 7.43 17.74 4.62
N SER A 109 7.87 17.01 3.59
CA SER A 109 7.58 15.57 3.44
C SER A 109 8.36 14.76 4.48
N LYS A 110 7.70 14.33 5.56
CA LYS A 110 8.23 13.38 6.55
C LYS A 110 7.85 11.94 6.21
N GLN A 111 7.85 11.61 4.92
CA GLN A 111 7.47 10.30 4.42
C GLN A 111 8.70 9.65 3.81
N LEU A 112 9.12 8.51 4.36
CA LEU A 112 10.26 7.76 3.85
C LEU A 112 9.76 6.57 3.04
N SER A 113 10.02 6.61 1.73
CA SER A 113 9.92 5.42 0.89
C SER A 113 11.05 4.45 1.20
N THR A 114 10.82 3.16 0.95
CA THR A 114 11.89 2.17 1.12
C THR A 114 13.05 2.37 0.16
N GLN A 115 12.82 3.03 -0.98
CA GLN A 115 13.90 3.44 -1.90
C GLN A 115 14.80 4.53 -1.28
N GLN A 116 14.21 5.54 -0.63
CA GLN A 116 14.97 6.61 0.03
C GLN A 116 15.77 6.12 1.23
N LEU A 117 15.34 5.03 1.88
CA LEU A 117 16.05 4.44 3.00
C LEU A 117 17.39 3.83 2.58
N TYR A 118 17.55 3.40 1.32
CA TYR A 118 18.72 2.66 0.87
C TYR A 118 20.04 3.35 1.26
N ASP A 119 20.19 4.63 0.94
CA ASP A 119 21.41 5.39 1.23
C ASP A 119 21.60 5.65 2.74
N LEU A 120 20.49 5.78 3.49
CA LEU A 120 20.54 6.06 4.93
C LEU A 120 20.98 4.85 5.76
N VAL A 121 20.79 3.63 5.24
CA VAL A 121 21.09 2.38 5.94
C VAL A 121 22.38 1.69 5.49
N GLN A 122 23.14 2.29 4.56
CA GLN A 122 24.47 1.80 4.19
C GLN A 122 25.48 2.01 5.34
N PRO A 123 26.60 1.25 5.39
CA PRO A 123 27.67 1.52 6.35
C PRO A 123 28.08 3.00 6.35
N GLY A 124 28.07 3.63 7.53
CA GLY A 124 28.33 5.07 7.71
C GLY A 124 27.10 5.98 7.56
N GLY A 125 25.95 5.46 7.13
CA GLY A 125 24.68 6.18 7.09
C GLY A 125 24.03 6.35 8.47
N GLY A 126 23.24 7.42 8.63
CA GLY A 126 22.62 7.78 9.92
C GLY A 126 21.57 6.80 10.45
N LEU A 127 21.09 5.87 9.60
CA LEU A 127 20.17 4.79 9.98
C LEU A 127 20.81 3.41 9.78
N TYR A 128 22.14 3.32 9.72
CA TYR A 128 22.83 2.03 9.60
C TYR A 128 22.38 1.06 10.70
N GLY A 129 21.93 -0.12 10.29
CA GLY A 129 21.47 -1.18 11.19
C GLY A 129 20.04 -1.06 11.72
N VAL A 130 19.27 -0.04 11.34
CA VAL A 130 17.86 0.13 11.76
C VAL A 130 16.99 -1.10 11.46
N HIS A 131 17.28 -1.83 10.39
CA HIS A 131 16.51 -3.01 9.99
C HIS A 131 16.77 -4.25 10.87
N PHE A 132 17.90 -4.32 11.58
CA PHE A 132 18.24 -5.49 12.42
C PHE A 132 17.31 -5.68 13.61
N GLY A 133 16.71 -4.60 14.13
CA GLY A 133 15.75 -4.66 15.23
C GLY A 133 14.30 -4.89 14.80
N ASN A 134 14.01 -4.79 13.50
CA ASN A 134 12.64 -4.82 12.96
C ASN A 134 12.40 -6.15 12.25
N ILE A 135 12.20 -7.20 13.04
CA ILE A 135 12.06 -8.58 12.55
C ILE A 135 10.65 -8.83 12.02
N GLN A 136 10.57 -9.60 10.93
CA GLN A 136 9.31 -10.06 10.36
C GLN A 136 8.85 -11.34 11.07
N ASP A 137 7.58 -11.41 11.45
CA ASP A 137 7.00 -12.64 12.00
C ASP A 137 6.78 -13.67 10.86
N ALA A 138 7.58 -14.73 10.87
CA ALA A 138 7.54 -15.76 9.84
C ALA A 138 6.26 -16.60 9.89
N ALA A 139 5.69 -16.83 11.08
CA ALA A 139 4.49 -17.65 11.24
C ALA A 139 3.26 -16.92 10.69
N ASP A 140 3.13 -15.63 10.98
CA ASP A 140 2.08 -14.78 10.43
C ASP A 140 2.30 -14.50 8.93
N ALA A 141 3.54 -14.33 8.47
CA ALA A 141 3.85 -14.14 7.05
C ALA A 141 3.45 -15.34 6.19
N THR A 142 3.62 -16.56 6.70
CA THR A 142 3.36 -17.83 5.99
C THR A 142 2.01 -18.46 6.34
N LYS A 143 1.16 -17.74 7.06
CA LYS A 143 -0.09 -18.28 7.61
C LYS A 143 -1.05 -18.79 6.53
N GLY A 144 -1.71 -19.90 6.86
CA GLY A 144 -2.79 -20.49 6.07
C GLY A 144 -2.35 -21.11 4.75
N PRO A 145 -3.29 -21.75 4.02
CA PRO A 145 -2.96 -22.41 2.77
C PRO A 145 -2.61 -21.39 1.67
N ALA A 146 -1.58 -21.68 0.88
CA ALA A 146 -1.13 -20.81 -0.22
C ALA A 146 -2.23 -20.51 -1.26
N SER A 147 -3.23 -21.37 -1.39
CA SER A 147 -4.41 -21.16 -2.25
C SER A 147 -5.29 -19.98 -1.82
N LYS A 148 -5.12 -19.46 -0.60
CA LYS A 148 -5.82 -18.27 -0.08
C LYS A 148 -4.98 -17.00 -0.17
N TRP A 149 -3.70 -17.11 -0.54
CA TRP A 149 -2.82 -15.94 -0.60
C TRP A 149 -3.23 -15.01 -1.75
N GLY A 150 -3.43 -13.74 -1.42
CA GLY A 150 -3.91 -12.69 -2.33
C GLY A 150 -5.40 -12.68 -2.60
N ALA A 151 -6.18 -13.54 -1.95
CA ALA A 151 -7.65 -13.46 -1.98
C ALA A 151 -8.15 -12.36 -1.03
N ALA A 152 -9.42 -11.95 -1.16
CA ALA A 152 -10.05 -11.01 -0.23
C ALA A 152 -9.99 -11.50 1.25
N SER A 153 -9.93 -12.81 1.44
CA SER A 153 -9.77 -13.48 2.74
C SER A 153 -8.33 -13.94 2.99
N ASP A 154 -7.33 -13.22 2.49
CA ASP A 154 -5.91 -13.59 2.69
C ASP A 154 -5.61 -13.74 4.20
N PRO A 155 -4.96 -14.83 4.65
CA PRO A 155 -4.73 -15.10 6.07
C PRO A 155 -3.88 -14.06 6.81
N MET A 156 -3.19 -13.17 6.10
CA MET A 156 -2.40 -12.08 6.66
C MET A 156 -3.26 -10.87 7.04
N VAL A 157 -4.47 -10.75 6.49
CA VAL A 157 -5.38 -9.65 6.80
C VAL A 157 -5.73 -9.67 8.30
N GLY A 158 -5.55 -8.53 8.95
CA GLY A 158 -5.71 -8.32 10.38
C GLY A 158 -4.44 -8.51 11.21
N LEU A 159 -3.36 -9.06 10.63
CA LEU A 159 -2.13 -9.36 11.35
C LEU A 159 -1.09 -8.25 11.22
N ARG A 160 -0.25 -8.09 12.26
CA ARG A 160 0.94 -7.24 12.23
C ARG A 160 2.17 -8.11 11.97
N VAL A 161 2.45 -8.35 10.69
CA VAL A 161 3.60 -9.17 10.27
C VAL A 161 4.95 -8.47 10.55
N ALA A 162 4.93 -7.15 10.71
CA ALA A 162 6.11 -6.31 10.95
C ALA A 162 7.19 -6.50 9.86
N GLY A 163 8.47 -6.38 10.23
CA GLY A 163 9.60 -6.46 9.32
C GLY A 163 10.00 -5.11 8.71
N MET A 164 11.27 -5.00 8.33
CA MET A 164 11.78 -3.83 7.64
C MET A 164 12.49 -4.19 6.33
N ILE A 165 12.17 -3.47 5.25
CA ILE A 165 12.83 -3.57 3.95
C ILE A 165 13.27 -2.18 3.51
N THR A 166 14.53 -2.08 3.08
CA THR A 166 15.21 -0.79 2.80
C THR A 166 15.62 -0.63 1.34
N PHE A 167 14.92 -1.33 0.44
CA PHE A 167 15.05 -1.18 -1.01
C PHE A 167 13.67 -0.92 -1.62
N GLY A 168 13.63 -0.31 -2.81
CA GLY A 168 12.45 0.30 -3.42
C GLY A 168 11.20 -0.57 -3.51
N GLY A 169 10.03 0.09 -3.47
CA GLY A 169 8.70 -0.56 -3.58
C GLY A 169 7.75 -0.32 -2.41
N GLY A 170 8.18 0.32 -1.33
CA GLY A 170 7.33 0.70 -0.20
C GLY A 170 7.08 2.21 -0.17
N LEU A 171 5.82 2.62 -0.06
CA LEU A 171 5.38 4.02 -0.04
C LEU A 171 4.32 4.23 1.05
N ALA A 172 4.36 5.37 1.74
CA ALA A 172 3.25 5.79 2.57
C ALA A 172 2.02 6.09 1.69
N LEU A 173 0.84 5.73 2.19
CA LEU A 173 -0.45 6.12 1.63
C LEU A 173 -0.90 7.41 2.31
N VAL A 174 -1.12 8.45 1.53
CA VAL A 174 -1.41 9.81 2.01
C VAL A 174 -2.71 10.27 1.39
N ASN A 175 -3.69 10.65 2.21
CA ASN A 175 -4.96 11.15 1.71
C ASN A 175 -4.84 12.59 1.19
N ASN A 176 -5.90 13.13 0.58
CA ASN A 176 -5.93 14.49 0.02
C ASN A 176 -5.76 15.61 1.07
N ARG A 177 -5.79 15.28 2.36
CA ARG A 177 -5.52 16.21 3.47
C ARG A 177 -4.03 16.19 3.89
N GLY A 178 -3.19 15.41 3.22
CA GLY A 178 -1.76 15.28 3.55
C GLY A 178 -1.48 14.36 4.75
N VAL A 179 -2.48 13.61 5.21
CA VAL A 179 -2.38 12.71 6.37
C VAL A 179 -1.99 11.30 5.91
N VAL A 180 -1.03 10.69 6.60
CA VAL A 180 -0.64 9.30 6.39
C VAL A 180 -1.75 8.40 6.92
N VAL A 181 -2.33 7.59 6.05
CA VAL A 181 -3.44 6.66 6.38
C VAL A 181 -3.03 5.19 6.34
N GLY A 182 -1.77 4.90 5.98
CA GLY A 182 -1.23 3.55 5.91
C GLY A 182 0.04 3.48 5.07
N GLY A 183 0.36 2.26 4.61
CA GLY A 183 1.48 2.02 3.71
C GLY A 183 1.13 1.01 2.63
N LEU A 184 1.70 1.21 1.45
CA LEU A 184 1.66 0.31 0.31
C LEU A 184 3.05 -0.30 0.13
N GLY A 185 3.10 -1.60 -0.12
CA GLY A 185 4.31 -2.29 -0.53
C GLY A 185 4.06 -3.13 -1.76
N ILE A 186 4.96 -3.01 -2.74
CA ILE A 186 4.99 -3.78 -3.96
C ILE A 186 6.27 -4.61 -4.02
N SER A 187 6.16 -5.86 -4.45
CA SER A 187 7.33 -6.66 -4.79
C SER A 187 7.02 -7.72 -5.85
N GLY A 188 7.96 -7.94 -6.76
CA GLY A 188 7.91 -9.04 -7.72
C GLY A 188 8.95 -8.95 -8.83
N ASP A 189 9.75 -7.89 -8.88
CA ASP A 189 10.75 -7.65 -9.91
C ASP A 189 12.00 -7.02 -9.27
N THR A 190 12.83 -6.32 -10.04
CA THR A 190 13.92 -5.50 -9.52
C THR A 190 13.41 -4.43 -8.54
N ALA A 191 14.24 -3.98 -7.59
CA ALA A 191 13.86 -2.94 -6.62
C ALA A 191 13.37 -1.65 -7.31
N CYS A 192 13.92 -1.33 -8.48
CA CYS A 192 13.52 -0.20 -9.30
C CYS A 192 12.18 -0.34 -9.96
N GLN A 193 11.93 -1.52 -10.52
CA GLN A 193 10.61 -1.81 -11.05
C GLN A 193 9.57 -1.83 -9.93
N ASP A 194 9.90 -2.40 -8.76
CA ASP A 194 9.04 -2.39 -7.57
C ASP A 194 8.67 -0.94 -7.16
N ASP A 195 9.64 -0.01 -7.07
CA ASP A 195 9.39 1.39 -6.70
C ASP A 195 8.54 2.14 -7.73
N LYS A 196 8.89 2.03 -9.02
CA LYS A 196 8.13 2.68 -10.10
C LYS A 196 6.69 2.15 -10.16
N PHE A 197 6.51 0.85 -10.00
CA PHE A 197 5.20 0.21 -9.96
C PHE A 197 4.40 0.65 -8.72
N ALA A 198 5.03 0.74 -7.54
CA ALA A 198 4.39 1.23 -6.32
C ALA A 198 3.85 2.65 -6.48
N ARG A 199 4.62 3.56 -7.11
CA ARG A 199 4.17 4.95 -7.38
C ARG A 199 2.97 4.99 -8.31
N ALA A 200 2.98 4.20 -9.38
CA ALA A 200 1.85 4.08 -10.30
C ALA A 200 0.59 3.56 -9.58
N VAL A 201 0.72 2.52 -8.77
CA VAL A 201 -0.39 1.97 -7.96
C VAL A 201 -0.89 3.01 -6.96
N ARG A 202 -0.01 3.64 -6.17
CA ARG A 202 -0.38 4.67 -5.20
C ARG A 202 -1.12 5.84 -5.84
N THR A 203 -0.67 6.27 -7.02
CA THR A 203 -1.33 7.32 -7.81
C THR A 203 -2.70 6.85 -8.30
N GLY A 204 -2.83 5.64 -8.84
CA GLY A 204 -4.10 5.06 -9.27
C GLY A 204 -5.11 4.88 -8.13
N LEU A 205 -4.63 4.76 -6.89
CA LEU A 205 -5.46 4.74 -5.68
C LEU A 205 -5.87 6.14 -5.19
N GLY A 206 -5.30 7.22 -5.73
CA GLY A 206 -5.54 8.59 -5.25
C GLY A 206 -4.97 8.84 -3.86
N LEU A 207 -3.92 8.11 -3.46
CA LEU A 207 -3.34 8.14 -2.11
C LEU A 207 -1.89 8.66 -2.10
N ASN A 208 -1.59 9.62 -2.98
CA ASN A 208 -0.30 10.30 -3.10
C ASN A 208 -0.29 11.70 -2.47
N GLY A 209 -1.33 12.08 -1.71
CA GLY A 209 -1.40 13.38 -1.05
C GLY A 209 -1.59 14.57 -1.99
N GLY A 210 -2.07 14.35 -3.23
CA GLY A 210 -2.23 15.40 -4.23
C GLY A 210 -0.92 15.89 -4.85
N VAL A 211 0.21 15.27 -4.51
CA VAL A 211 1.51 15.55 -5.12
C VAL A 211 1.73 14.55 -6.25
N ALA A 212 2.11 15.03 -7.43
CA ALA A 212 2.62 14.13 -8.44
C ALA A 212 3.81 13.38 -7.84
N ASP A 213 3.86 12.07 -8.03
CA ASP A 213 5.04 11.25 -7.72
C ASP A 213 6.14 11.61 -8.75
N ALA A 214 6.58 12.86 -8.73
CA ALA A 214 7.80 13.28 -9.39
C ALA A 214 8.88 12.31 -8.91
N GLY A 215 9.69 11.78 -9.82
CA GLY A 215 10.79 10.87 -9.50
C GLY A 215 11.81 11.56 -8.61
N THR A 216 11.49 11.72 -7.33
CA THR A 216 12.18 12.58 -6.38
C THR A 216 13.50 11.94 -6.02
N GLY A 217 14.52 12.22 -6.83
CA GLY A 217 15.94 12.33 -6.44
C GLY A 217 16.66 11.07 -6.01
N ALA A 218 15.98 9.99 -5.64
CA ALA A 218 16.62 8.71 -5.38
C ALA A 218 16.86 8.05 -6.73
N THR A 219 18.11 8.12 -7.21
CA THR A 219 18.55 7.30 -8.33
C THR A 219 18.20 5.87 -7.98
N CYS A 220 17.40 5.23 -8.81
CA CYS A 220 17.09 3.85 -8.53
C CYS A 220 18.35 3.01 -8.72
N ARG A 221 18.74 2.28 -7.68
CA ARG A 221 19.96 1.46 -7.61
C ARG A 221 19.57 0.01 -7.39
#